data_AF-A0A4Q4CYK6-F1
#
_entry.id   AF-A0A4Q4CYK6-F1
#
_cell.length_a   1.000
_cell.length_b   1.000
_cell.length_c   1.000
_cell.angle_alpha   90.00
_cell.angle_beta   90.00
_cell.angle_gamma   90.00
#
_symmetry.space_group_name_H-M   'P 1'
#
loop_
_entity.id
_entity.type
_entity.pdbx_description
1 polymer ?
#
loop_
_entity_poly.entity_id
_entity_poly.type
_entity_poly.pdbx_seq_one_letter_code
_entity_poly.pdbx_strand_id
1 'polypeptide(L)'
;EVSRVAARAVWITEREPIFLPDEVDGRILFERATARWLAERAGKTPPSPNGRLGDVVAVAPVREARSRGALGSIRPFARLEAGDAVWADGTRIAADAIIWCTGFRPALSHLASLNIVGADGRVAVGAAGRACAEPRLWMLGYGDWTGMASATLAGITRAARETVGAIAKALR
;
A
#
# COMPACT_ATOMS: atom_id res chain seq x y z
N GLU A 1 -10.38 11.08 -15.61
CA GLU A 1 -8.99 10.62 -15.59
C GLU A 1 -8.12 11.69 -16.25
N VAL A 2 -6.91 11.95 -15.73
CA VAL A 2 -6.03 13.05 -16.17
C VAL A 2 -5.67 12.97 -17.65
N SER A 3 -5.44 11.77 -18.20
CA SER A 3 -5.09 11.59 -19.62
C SER A 3 -6.18 12.01 -20.61
N ARG A 4 -7.41 12.25 -20.15
CA ARG A 4 -8.52 12.72 -21.00
C ARG A 4 -8.62 14.24 -21.12
N VAL A 5 -7.97 14.97 -20.20
CA VAL A 5 -8.12 16.42 -20.08
C VAL A 5 -6.79 17.16 -20.20
N ALA A 6 -5.68 16.52 -19.84
CA ALA A 6 -4.35 17.06 -20.05
C ALA A 6 -3.93 16.84 -21.52
N ALA A 7 -3.27 17.83 -22.12
CA ALA A 7 -2.66 17.68 -23.44
C ALA A 7 -1.64 16.52 -23.48
N ARG A 8 -0.99 16.25 -22.35
CA ARG A 8 -0.09 15.12 -22.13
C ARG A 8 -0.15 14.68 -20.67
N ALA A 9 -0.21 13.38 -20.43
CA ALA A 9 -0.05 12.78 -19.10
C ALA A 9 1.15 11.82 -19.12
N VAL A 10 2.00 11.89 -18.09
CA VAL A 10 3.16 11.01 -17.93
C VAL A 10 3.02 10.30 -16.60
N TRP A 11 3.03 8.97 -16.62
CA TRP A 11 2.97 8.18 -15.40
C TRP A 11 4.37 7.73 -15.00
N ILE A 12 4.76 8.08 -13.77
CA ILE A 12 6.09 7.81 -13.23
C ILE A 12 5.96 6.79 -12.11
N THR A 13 6.71 5.70 -12.21
CA THR A 13 6.64 4.56 -11.27
C THR A 13 8.02 4.04 -10.94
N GLU A 14 8.24 3.63 -9.69
CA GLU A 14 9.53 3.03 -9.26
C GLU A 14 9.81 1.70 -9.96
N ARG A 15 8.76 0.93 -10.24
CA ARG A 15 8.80 -0.38 -10.88
C ARG A 15 7.68 -0.46 -11.91
N GLU A 16 7.83 -1.40 -12.83
CA GLU A 16 6.79 -1.65 -13.81
C GLU A 16 5.47 -2.02 -13.12
N PRO A 17 4.36 -1.32 -13.41
CA PRO A 17 3.05 -1.65 -12.87
C PRO A 17 2.62 -3.05 -13.31
N ILE A 18 2.14 -3.84 -12.36
CA ILE A 18 1.56 -5.15 -12.63
C ILE A 18 0.05 -5.00 -12.53
N PHE A 19 -0.65 -5.44 -13.58
CA PHE A 19 -2.11 -5.42 -13.63
C PHE A 19 -2.66 -6.81 -13.36
N LEU A 20 -3.74 -6.87 -12.57
CA LEU A 20 -4.53 -8.09 -12.45
C LEU A 20 -5.30 -8.36 -13.75
N PRO A 21 -5.69 -9.63 -14.02
CA PRO A 21 -6.57 -9.97 -15.13
C PRO A 21 -7.89 -9.19 -15.07
N ASP A 22 -8.50 -8.94 -16.22
CA ASP A 22 -9.69 -8.08 -16.35
C ASP A 22 -10.94 -8.67 -15.68
N GLU A 23 -10.99 -9.99 -15.61
CA GLU A 23 -12.08 -10.77 -15.03
C GLU A 23 -12.04 -10.75 -13.49
N VAL A 24 -10.98 -10.19 -12.92
CA VAL A 24 -10.69 -10.26 -11.50
C VAL A 24 -10.90 -8.91 -10.83
N ASP A 25 -11.72 -8.90 -9.78
CA ASP A 25 -11.94 -7.73 -8.93
C ASP A 25 -11.02 -7.71 -7.70
N GLY A 26 -11.18 -6.70 -6.84
CA GLY A 26 -10.38 -6.55 -5.63
C GLY A 26 -10.52 -7.69 -4.61
N ARG A 27 -11.49 -8.60 -4.75
CA ARG A 27 -11.67 -9.75 -3.83
C ARG A 27 -10.49 -10.71 -3.92
N ILE A 28 -9.86 -10.84 -5.09
CA ILE A 28 -8.67 -11.68 -5.24
C ILE A 28 -7.53 -11.23 -4.31
N LEU A 29 -7.43 -9.92 -4.05
CA LEU A 29 -6.39 -9.37 -3.17
C LEU A 29 -6.64 -9.84 -1.73
N PHE A 30 -7.90 -9.91 -1.31
CA PHE A 30 -8.29 -10.47 -0.02
C PHE A 30 -8.08 -11.98 0.05
N GLU A 31 -8.41 -12.73 -0.99
CA GLU A 31 -8.16 -14.17 -1.06
C GLU A 31 -6.65 -14.48 -0.99
N ARG A 32 -5.82 -13.73 -1.73
CA ARG A 32 -4.36 -13.82 -1.67
C ARG A 32 -3.82 -13.49 -0.28
N ALA A 33 -4.32 -12.43 0.36
CA ALA A 33 -3.96 -12.10 1.74
C ALA A 33 -4.37 -13.20 2.72
N THR A 34 -5.54 -13.81 2.53
CA THR A 34 -6.01 -14.90 3.37
C THR A 34 -5.16 -16.16 3.19
N ALA A 35 -4.88 -16.54 1.95
CA ALA A 35 -4.03 -17.67 1.62
C ALA A 35 -2.61 -17.50 2.18
N ARG A 36 -2.03 -16.29 2.06
CA ARG A 36 -0.71 -15.98 2.60
C ARG A 36 -0.69 -16.07 4.13
N TRP A 37 -1.68 -15.49 4.80
CA TRP A 37 -1.81 -15.58 6.26
C TRP A 37 -1.97 -17.03 6.74
N LEU A 38 -2.77 -17.85 6.04
CA LEU A 38 -2.94 -19.27 6.36
C LEU A 38 -1.62 -20.04 6.18
N ALA A 39 -0.88 -19.76 5.10
CA ALA A 39 0.42 -20.37 4.83
C ALA A 39 1.44 -20.01 5.92
N GLU A 40 1.53 -18.73 6.30
CA GLU A 40 2.41 -18.24 7.37
C GLU A 40 2.11 -18.92 8.71
N ARG A 41 0.84 -19.07 9.10
CA ARG A 41 0.47 -19.81 10.32
C ARG A 41 0.76 -21.31 10.26
N ALA A 42 0.71 -21.89 9.07
CA ALA A 42 1.02 -23.30 8.85
C ALA A 42 2.53 -23.57 8.70
N GLY A 43 3.39 -22.54 8.75
CA GLY A 43 4.82 -22.67 8.45
C GLY A 43 5.11 -23.05 7.00
N LYS A 44 4.17 -22.76 6.08
CA LYS A 44 4.24 -23.11 4.67
C LYS A 44 4.54 -21.87 3.82
N THR A 45 5.17 -22.09 2.67
CA THR A 45 5.37 -21.04 1.66
C THR A 45 4.02 -20.64 1.04
N PRO A 46 3.74 -19.34 0.85
CA PRO A 46 2.52 -18.89 0.20
C PRO A 46 2.39 -19.43 -1.24
N PRO A 47 1.17 -19.76 -1.70
CA PRO A 47 0.97 -20.42 -2.99
C PRO A 47 1.26 -19.54 -4.22
N SER A 48 1.43 -18.22 -4.06
CA SER A 48 1.78 -17.33 -5.17
C SER A 48 2.90 -16.35 -4.75
N PRO A 49 4.12 -16.48 -5.31
CA PRO A 49 5.20 -15.51 -5.08
C PRO A 49 4.96 -14.17 -5.79
N ASN A 50 4.13 -14.17 -6.84
CA ASN A 50 4.11 -13.10 -7.85
C ASN A 50 2.96 -12.10 -7.69
N GLY A 51 1.93 -12.42 -6.91
CA GLY A 51 0.77 -11.55 -6.72
C GLY A 51 0.92 -10.67 -5.48
N ARG A 52 1.18 -9.38 -5.66
CA ARG A 52 1.30 -8.45 -4.52
C ARG A 52 -0.07 -7.86 -4.20
N LEU A 53 -0.30 -7.53 -2.93
CA LEU A 53 -1.48 -6.75 -2.51
C LEU A 53 -1.57 -5.39 -3.23
N GLY A 54 -0.46 -4.90 -3.78
CA GLY A 54 -0.39 -3.65 -4.54
C GLY A 54 -0.47 -3.78 -6.06
N ASP A 55 -0.81 -4.96 -6.60
CA ASP A 55 -1.07 -5.10 -8.03
C ASP A 55 -2.31 -4.27 -8.41
N VAL A 56 -2.30 -3.65 -9.58
CA VAL A 56 -3.37 -2.74 -10.03
C VAL A 56 -4.58 -3.55 -10.48
N VAL A 57 -5.69 -3.41 -9.76
CA VAL A 57 -6.98 -3.99 -10.17
C VAL A 57 -7.43 -3.30 -11.46
N ALA A 58 -7.72 -4.09 -12.50
CA ALA A 58 -8.27 -3.60 -13.75
C ALA A 58 -9.76 -3.23 -13.56
N VAL A 59 -10.06 -2.17 -12.82
CA VAL A 59 -11.41 -1.59 -12.77
C VAL A 59 -11.76 -0.91 -14.10
N ALA A 60 -13.05 -0.66 -14.38
CA ALA A 60 -13.51 -0.07 -15.64
C ALA A 60 -12.66 1.12 -16.15
N PRO A 61 -12.39 2.18 -15.36
CA PRO A 61 -11.57 3.29 -15.85
C PRO A 61 -10.11 2.91 -16.15
N VAL A 62 -9.54 1.91 -15.47
CA VAL A 62 -8.19 1.40 -15.76
C VAL A 62 -8.19 0.63 -17.09
N ARG A 63 -9.19 -0.21 -17.35
CA ARG A 63 -9.32 -0.91 -18.63
C ARG A 63 -9.46 0.07 -19.79
N GLU A 64 -10.28 1.09 -19.61
CA GLU A 64 -10.46 2.16 -20.59
C GLU A 64 -9.17 2.95 -20.83
N ALA A 65 -8.39 3.26 -19.78
CA ALA A 65 -7.08 3.91 -19.94
C ALA A 65 -6.11 3.01 -20.71
N ARG A 66 -6.10 1.71 -20.41
CA ARG A 66 -5.27 0.73 -21.10
C ARG A 66 -5.61 0.61 -22.58
N SER A 67 -6.90 0.59 -22.95
CA SER A 67 -7.32 0.50 -24.36
C SER A 67 -6.92 1.72 -25.19
N ARG A 68 -6.71 2.88 -24.55
CA ARG A 68 -6.16 4.09 -25.17
C ARG A 68 -4.63 4.18 -25.15
N GLY A 69 -3.94 3.16 -24.64
CA GLY A 69 -2.48 3.19 -24.49
C GLY A 69 -1.97 4.16 -23.42
N ALA A 70 -2.83 4.64 -22.52
CA ALA A 70 -2.49 5.70 -21.55
C ALA A 70 -1.73 5.20 -20.30
N LEU A 71 -1.46 3.90 -20.19
CA LEU A 71 -0.85 3.27 -19.02
C LEU A 71 0.64 2.93 -19.19
N GLY A 72 1.31 3.53 -20.18
CA GLY A 72 2.76 3.50 -20.26
C GLY A 72 3.39 4.23 -19.08
N SER A 73 4.42 3.63 -18.47
CA SER A 73 5.12 4.22 -17.32
C SER A 73 6.61 4.42 -17.59
N ILE A 74 7.19 5.45 -16.96
CA ILE A 74 8.64 5.70 -16.97
C ILE A 74 9.19 5.70 -15.54
N ARG A 75 10.51 5.55 -15.40
CA ARG A 75 11.18 5.53 -14.10
C ARG A 75 11.30 6.95 -13.50
N PRO A 76 11.54 7.08 -12.17
CA PRO A 76 11.61 8.38 -11.51
C PRO A 76 12.66 9.32 -12.10
N PHE A 77 12.31 10.62 -12.15
CA PHE A 77 13.25 11.68 -12.47
C PHE A 77 14.26 11.87 -11.32
N ALA A 78 15.39 12.51 -11.61
CA ALA A 78 16.45 12.76 -10.64
C ALA A 78 16.19 14.04 -9.83
N ARG A 79 15.61 15.06 -10.45
CA ARG A 79 15.29 16.34 -9.80
C ARG A 79 14.17 17.09 -10.50
N LEU A 80 13.58 18.04 -9.79
CA LEU A 80 12.73 19.08 -10.37
C LEU A 80 13.57 20.33 -10.55
N GLU A 81 13.44 20.96 -11.72
CA GLU A 81 13.89 22.32 -11.99
C GLU A 81 12.64 23.16 -12.30
N ALA A 82 12.72 24.49 -12.25
CA ALA A 82 11.53 25.35 -12.36
C ALA A 82 10.69 25.02 -13.62
N GLY A 83 9.57 24.32 -13.43
CA GLY A 83 8.66 23.87 -14.49
C GLY A 83 8.99 22.51 -15.13
N ASP A 84 10.11 21.87 -14.81
CA ASP A 84 10.59 20.65 -15.47
C ASP A 84 10.88 19.50 -14.47
N ALA A 85 10.55 18.28 -14.88
CA ALA A 85 11.14 17.06 -14.34
C ALA A 85 12.37 16.66 -15.17
N VAL A 86 13.51 16.42 -14.51
CA VAL A 86 14.80 16.16 -15.17
C VAL A 86 15.36 14.80 -14.75
N TRP A 87 15.65 13.94 -15.73
CA TRP A 87 16.24 12.62 -15.54
C TRP A 87 17.78 12.66 -15.50
N ALA A 88 18.38 11.58 -15.01
CA ALA A 88 19.84 11.48 -14.86
C ALA A 88 20.60 11.53 -16.20
N ASP A 89 19.95 11.11 -17.29
CA ASP A 89 20.47 11.17 -18.66
C ASP A 89 20.32 12.56 -19.30
N GLY A 90 19.72 13.53 -18.59
CA GLY A 90 19.46 14.87 -19.08
C GLY A 90 18.11 15.04 -19.79
N THR A 91 17.31 13.97 -19.94
CA THR A 91 15.93 14.07 -20.48
C THR A 91 15.10 15.02 -19.62
N ARG A 92 14.33 15.90 -20.25
CA ARG A 92 13.46 16.89 -19.58
C ARG A 92 12.02 16.73 -20.02
N ILE A 93 11.10 16.84 -19.07
CA ILE A 93 9.66 16.89 -19.33
C ILE A 93 9.08 18.07 -18.56
N ALA A 94 8.53 19.05 -19.28
CA ALA A 94 7.78 20.15 -18.68
C ALA A 94 6.52 19.62 -17.98
N ALA A 95 6.24 20.15 -16.78
CA ALA A 95 5.12 19.73 -15.95
C ALA A 95 4.41 20.93 -15.33
N ASP A 96 3.20 21.23 -15.81
CA ASP A 96 2.33 22.26 -15.24
C ASP A 96 1.79 21.85 -13.86
N ALA A 97 1.62 20.55 -13.64
CA ALA A 97 1.12 19.98 -12.40
C ALA A 97 1.72 18.59 -12.15
N ILE A 98 1.96 18.28 -10.88
CA ILE A 98 2.40 16.96 -10.41
C ILE A 98 1.37 16.44 -9.41
N ILE A 99 0.86 15.23 -9.64
CA ILE A 99 -0.04 14.54 -8.72
C ILE A 99 0.73 13.42 -8.02
N TRP A 100 0.92 13.57 -6.71
CA TRP A 100 1.66 12.62 -5.90
C TRP A 100 0.79 11.45 -5.45
N CYS A 101 0.79 10.39 -6.24
CA CYS A 101 0.18 9.10 -5.89
C CYS A 101 1.15 8.17 -5.13
N THR A 102 1.96 8.72 -4.22
CA THR A 102 3.10 8.05 -3.56
C THR A 102 2.75 7.39 -2.22
N GLY A 103 1.46 7.24 -1.92
CA GLY A 103 0.98 6.57 -0.71
C GLY A 103 0.99 7.46 0.54
N PHE A 104 0.96 6.83 1.71
CA PHE A 104 0.74 7.49 2.99
C PHE A 104 1.64 6.90 4.08
N ARG A 105 1.88 7.70 5.14
CA ARG A 105 2.43 7.22 6.42
C ARG A 105 1.33 7.07 7.47
N PRO A 106 1.49 6.19 8.48
CA PRO A 106 0.56 6.11 9.61
C PRO A 106 0.40 7.45 10.35
N ALA A 107 -0.84 7.83 10.66
CA ALA A 107 -1.15 9.05 11.41
C ALA A 107 -0.95 8.87 12.93
N LEU A 108 0.30 8.89 13.38
CA LEU A 108 0.69 8.55 14.77
C LEU A 108 1.17 9.74 15.60
N SER A 109 0.89 10.97 15.20
CA SER A 109 1.33 12.18 15.92
C SER A 109 0.83 12.23 17.37
N HIS A 110 -0.35 11.67 17.64
CA HIS A 110 -0.91 11.54 18.98
C HIS A 110 -0.11 10.61 19.91
N LEU A 111 0.81 9.80 19.37
CA LEU A 111 1.70 8.91 20.14
C LEU A 111 3.11 9.49 20.32
N ALA A 112 3.39 10.71 19.83
CA ALA A 112 4.73 11.29 19.83
C ALA A 112 5.33 11.35 21.25
N SER A 113 4.53 11.67 22.27
CA SER A 113 4.99 11.76 23.67
C SER A 113 5.42 10.42 24.27
N LEU A 114 5.05 9.29 23.67
CA LEU A 114 5.44 7.97 24.13
C LEU A 114 6.84 7.55 23.64
N ASN A 115 7.42 8.26 22.66
CA ASN A 115 8.74 7.94 22.08
C ASN A 115 8.86 6.50 21.56
N ILE A 116 7.75 5.92 21.07
CA ILE A 116 7.68 4.54 20.55
C ILE A 116 7.56 4.46 19.02
N VAL A 117 7.48 5.61 18.33
CA VAL A 117 7.42 5.68 16.87
C VAL A 117 8.85 5.66 16.33
N GLY A 118 9.18 4.64 15.55
CA GLY A 118 10.49 4.47 14.93
C GLY A 118 10.75 5.43 13.77
N ALA A 119 11.98 5.42 13.26
CA ALA A 119 12.40 6.26 12.14
C ALA A 119 11.63 5.98 10.84
N ASP A 120 11.04 4.79 10.69
CA ASP A 120 10.16 4.43 9.57
C ASP A 120 8.72 4.97 9.72
N GLY A 121 8.44 5.68 10.81
CA GLY A 121 7.12 6.23 11.13
C GLY A 121 6.12 5.20 11.66
N ARG A 122 6.59 4.03 12.12
CA ARG A 122 5.75 2.95 12.65
C ARG A 122 6.05 2.65 14.11
N VAL A 123 5.11 2.00 14.79
CA VAL A 123 5.34 1.43 16.12
C VAL A 123 5.75 -0.03 15.93
N ALA A 124 6.79 -0.49 16.63
CA ALA A 124 7.13 -1.91 16.65
C ALA A 124 6.00 -2.71 17.32
N VAL A 125 5.45 -3.70 16.62
CA VAL A 125 4.33 -4.51 17.12
C VAL A 125 4.65 -6.00 17.14
N GLY A 126 4.13 -6.68 18.15
CA GLY A 126 4.11 -8.13 18.26
C GLY A 126 2.79 -8.72 17.80
N ALA A 127 2.41 -9.85 18.42
CA ALA A 127 1.17 -10.56 18.10
C ALA A 127 -0.08 -9.67 18.28
N ALA A 128 -1.06 -9.86 17.40
CA ALA A 128 -2.35 -9.15 17.41
C ALA A 128 -2.22 -7.61 17.41
N GLY A 129 -1.11 -7.07 16.90
CA GLY A 129 -0.87 -5.63 16.81
C GLY A 129 -0.45 -4.96 18.13
N ARG A 130 -0.10 -5.72 19.17
CA ARG A 130 0.32 -5.16 20.46
C ARG A 130 1.66 -4.42 20.32
N ALA A 131 1.74 -3.17 20.76
CA ALA A 131 2.99 -2.42 20.73
C ALA A 131 4.03 -3.06 21.66
N CYS A 132 5.26 -3.24 21.17
CA CYS A 132 6.33 -3.89 21.93
C CYS A 132 6.79 -3.04 23.12
N ALA A 133 6.87 -1.72 22.93
CA ALA A 133 7.38 -0.77 23.92
C ALA A 133 6.31 -0.21 24.87
N GLU A 134 5.02 -0.41 24.58
CA GLU A 134 3.90 0.00 25.45
C GLU A 134 2.85 -1.11 25.48
N PRO A 135 2.88 -2.02 26.48
CA PRO A 135 2.01 -3.19 26.52
C PRO A 135 0.52 -2.89 26.64
N ARG A 136 0.12 -1.64 26.93
CA ARG A 136 -1.29 -1.21 27.00
C ARG A 136 -1.79 -0.62 25.68
N LEU A 137 -0.94 -0.57 24.65
CA LEU A 137 -1.26 -0.02 23.34
C LEU A 137 -1.34 -1.13 22.28
N TRP A 138 -2.34 -1.03 21.41
CA TRP A 138 -2.50 -1.86 20.23
C TRP A 138 -2.65 -0.99 18.99
N MET A 139 -1.99 -1.40 17.91
CA MET A 139 -2.05 -0.79 16.60
C MET A 139 -2.92 -1.65 15.69
N LEU A 140 -3.88 -1.04 15.00
CA LEU A 140 -4.86 -1.78 14.19
C LEU A 140 -5.21 -0.97 12.93
N GLY A 141 -5.21 -1.64 11.77
CA GLY A 141 -5.73 -1.08 10.51
C GLY A 141 -4.79 -0.14 9.75
N TYR A 142 -3.51 -0.03 10.14
CA TYR A 142 -2.54 0.87 9.51
C TYR A 142 -1.80 0.24 8.31
N GLY A 143 -2.10 -1.01 7.97
CA GLY A 143 -1.51 -1.75 6.86
C GLY A 143 -1.04 -3.13 7.29
N ASP A 144 -0.33 -3.82 6.39
CA ASP A 144 0.11 -5.21 6.64
C ASP A 144 0.95 -5.35 7.91
N TRP A 145 1.67 -4.30 8.32
CA TRP A 145 2.48 -4.27 9.54
C TRP A 145 1.65 -4.34 10.83
N THR A 146 0.37 -3.97 10.82
CA THR A 146 -0.58 -4.16 11.94
C THR A 146 -1.50 -5.35 11.76
N GLY A 147 -1.23 -6.19 10.76
CA GLY A 147 -2.07 -7.31 10.35
C GLY A 147 -2.29 -7.31 8.85
N MET A 148 -2.10 -8.46 8.22
CA MET A 148 -2.20 -8.64 6.78
C MET A 148 -3.56 -8.21 6.23
N ALA A 149 -3.55 -7.32 5.23
CA ALA A 149 -4.69 -6.65 4.63
C ALA A 149 -5.54 -5.81 5.61
N SER A 150 -5.03 -5.45 6.80
CA SER A 150 -5.82 -4.75 7.81
C SER A 150 -6.25 -3.34 7.39
N ALA A 151 -5.52 -2.68 6.48
CA ALA A 151 -5.93 -1.39 5.90
C ALA A 151 -6.97 -1.54 4.76
N THR A 152 -7.84 -2.54 4.84
CA THR A 152 -8.93 -2.77 3.87
C THR A 152 -10.21 -3.12 4.60
N LEU A 153 -11.36 -2.75 4.03
CA LEU A 153 -12.68 -3.04 4.62
C LEU A 153 -12.90 -4.55 4.86
N ALA A 154 -12.45 -5.40 3.94
CA ALA A 154 -12.60 -6.85 4.08
C ALA A 154 -11.59 -7.45 5.08
N GLY A 155 -10.35 -6.94 5.10
CA GLY A 155 -9.25 -7.48 5.90
C GLY A 155 -9.23 -7.04 7.37
N ILE A 156 -9.79 -5.87 7.69
CA ILE A 156 -9.74 -5.30 9.05
C ILE A 156 -10.39 -6.21 10.10
N THR A 157 -11.49 -6.88 9.76
CA THR A 157 -12.31 -7.67 10.70
C THR A 157 -11.52 -8.77 11.39
N ARG A 158 -10.59 -9.43 10.68
CA ARG A 158 -9.74 -10.48 11.25
C ARG A 158 -8.80 -9.90 12.30
N ALA A 159 -8.04 -8.86 11.94
CA ALA A 159 -7.10 -8.20 12.85
C ALA A 159 -7.83 -7.63 14.07
N ALA A 160 -9.00 -7.00 13.87
CA ALA A 160 -9.79 -6.45 14.95
C ALA A 160 -10.23 -7.52 15.96
N ARG A 161 -10.70 -8.69 15.49
CA ARG A 161 -11.10 -9.80 16.37
C ARG A 161 -9.92 -10.31 17.22
N GLU A 162 -8.75 -10.46 16.61
CA GLU A 162 -7.54 -10.90 17.31
C GLU A 162 -7.09 -9.87 18.35
N THR A 163 -7.07 -8.58 17.98
CA THR A 163 -6.72 -7.48 18.87
C THR A 163 -7.66 -7.39 20.07
N VAL A 164 -8.99 -7.42 19.86
CA VAL A 164 -9.97 -7.39 20.95
C VAL A 164 -9.81 -8.62 21.86
N GLY A 165 -9.59 -9.81 21.29
CA GLY A 165 -9.31 -11.01 22.08
C GLY A 165 -8.04 -10.91 22.92
N ALA A 166 -6.98 -10.28 22.39
CA ALA A 166 -5.73 -10.03 23.12
C ALA A 166 -5.92 -9.01 24.25
N ILE A 167 -6.66 -7.92 24.00
CA ILE A 167 -7.00 -6.91 25.01
C ILE A 167 -7.81 -7.56 26.13
N ALA A 168 -8.86 -8.31 25.81
CA ALA A 168 -9.71 -8.97 26.80
C ALA A 168 -8.93 -9.95 27.68
N LYS A 169 -7.90 -10.62 27.15
CA LYS A 169 -6.99 -11.48 27.94
C LYS A 169 -6.04 -10.68 28.82
N ALA A 170 -5.58 -9.52 28.37
CA ALA A 170 -4.65 -8.66 29.12
C ALA A 170 -5.34 -7.89 30.27
N LEU A 171 -6.67 -7.76 30.22
CA LEU A 171 -7.48 -7.12 31.26
C LEU A 171 -8.03 -8.11 32.30
N ARG A 172 -7.83 -9.41 32.12
CA ARG A 172 -8.14 -10.45 33.11
C ARG A 172 -6.93 -10.69 33.99
#